data_AF-G4ZV85-F1
#
_entry.id   AF-G4ZV85-F1
#
_cell.length_a   1.000
_cell.length_b   1.000
_cell.length_c   1.000
_cell.angle_alpha   90.00
_cell.angle_beta   90.00
_cell.angle_gamma   90.00
#
_symmetry.space_group_name_H-M   'P 1'
#
loop_
_entity.id
_entity.type
_entity.pdbx_description
1 polymer ?
#
loop_
_entity_poly.entity_id
_entity_poly.type
_entity_poly.pdbx_seq_one_letter_code
_entity_poly.pdbx_strand_id
1 'polypeptide(L)'
;MATLFSPKFRMWEKYLDGFNERYPEKKAAMIDRFTYNYDDPALLWMFHAGTSNPSTEELATNLQSALITKWIAEKKDPTDLKLKLNCVPTSDEMIERYVKALSKNTN
;
A
#
# COMPACT_ATOMS: atom_id res chain seq x y z
N MET A 1 2.03 17.53 3.18
CA MET A 1 2.78 16.26 3.04
C MET A 1 2.95 15.67 4.43
N ALA A 2 2.65 14.38 4.63
CA ALA A 2 3.04 13.69 5.85
C ALA A 2 4.57 13.46 5.79
N THR A 3 5.23 13.44 6.94
CA THR A 3 6.68 13.25 7.06
C THR A 3 6.91 12.03 7.93
N LEU A 4 7.96 11.24 7.65
CA LEU A 4 8.36 10.04 8.42
C LEU A 4 8.58 10.33 9.92
N PHE A 5 8.73 11.60 10.28
CA PHE A 5 8.92 12.06 11.65
C PHE A 5 7.66 12.65 12.29
N SER A 6 6.52 12.65 11.59
CA SER A 6 5.29 13.23 12.12
C SER A 6 4.68 12.33 13.22
N PRO A 7 4.11 12.91 14.29
CA PRO A 7 3.43 12.13 15.34
C PRO A 7 2.31 11.22 14.78
N LYS A 8 1.65 11.66 13.71
CA LYS A 8 0.63 10.88 13.00
C LYS A 8 1.21 9.61 12.37
N PHE A 9 2.41 9.70 11.77
CA PHE A 9 3.10 8.55 11.20
C PHE A 9 3.50 7.55 12.28
N ARG A 10 4.11 7.99 13.39
CA ARG A 10 4.44 7.10 14.52
C ARG A 10 3.21 6.43 15.12
N MET A 11 2.08 7.14 15.18
CA MET A 11 0.83 6.55 15.66
C MET A 11 0.28 5.50 14.71
N TRP A 12 0.42 5.74 13.40
CA TRP A 12 0.08 4.76 12.37
C TRP A 12 1.00 3.52 12.42
N GLU A 13 2.32 3.68 12.59
CA GLU A 13 3.25 2.56 12.77
C GLU A 13 2.89 1.71 13.99
N LYS A 14 2.60 2.35 15.14
CA LYS A 14 2.15 1.63 16.34
C LYS A 14 0.82 0.91 16.13
N TYR A 15 -0.10 1.52 15.39
CA TYR A 15 -1.37 0.87 15.04
C TYR A 15 -1.13 -0.36 14.16
N LEU A 16 -0.25 -0.25 13.16
CA LEU A 16 0.14 -1.33 12.29
C LEU A 16 0.77 -2.50 13.06
N ASP A 17 1.72 -2.19 13.94
CA ASP A 17 2.42 -3.16 14.78
C ASP A 17 1.44 -3.94 15.67
N GLY A 18 0.61 -3.23 16.45
CA GLY A 18 -0.39 -3.87 17.31
C GLY A 18 -1.51 -4.59 16.55
N PHE A 19 -1.85 -4.15 15.33
CA PHE A 19 -2.80 -4.87 14.48
C PHE A 19 -2.20 -6.19 13.97
N ASN A 20 -0.93 -6.18 13.57
CA ASN A 20 -0.24 -7.37 13.06
C ASN A 20 -0.06 -8.43 14.14
N GLU A 21 0.30 -8.03 15.37
CA GLU A 21 0.39 -8.94 16.52
C GLU A 21 -0.98 -9.59 16.84
N ARG A 22 -2.06 -8.81 16.75
CA ARG A 22 -3.38 -9.24 17.22
C ARG A 22 -4.23 -9.93 16.15
N TYR A 23 -4.03 -9.61 14.87
CA TYR A 23 -4.86 -10.09 13.76
C TYR A 23 -4.04 -10.50 12.53
N PRO A 24 -3.14 -11.49 12.65
CA PRO A 24 -2.27 -11.90 11.54
C PRO A 24 -3.05 -12.35 10.29
N GLU A 25 -4.25 -12.93 10.47
CA GLU A 25 -5.11 -13.44 9.39
C GLU A 25 -6.01 -12.37 8.73
N LYS A 26 -6.11 -11.14 9.31
CA LYS A 26 -7.07 -10.12 8.85
C LYS A 26 -6.45 -9.02 7.98
N LYS A 27 -5.28 -9.28 7.39
CA LYS A 27 -4.57 -8.33 6.52
C LYS A 27 -5.43 -7.84 5.34
N ALA A 28 -6.28 -8.69 4.77
CA ALA A 28 -7.20 -8.30 3.69
C ALA A 28 -8.27 -7.29 4.15
N ALA A 29 -8.87 -7.48 5.32
CA ALA A 29 -9.85 -6.52 5.87
C ALA A 29 -9.20 -5.16 6.18
N MET A 30 -7.90 -5.16 6.47
CA MET A 30 -7.13 -3.94 6.70
C MET A 30 -6.94 -3.12 5.41
N ILE A 31 -6.59 -3.77 4.29
CA ILE A 31 -6.44 -3.04 3.02
C ILE A 31 -7.78 -2.45 2.55
N ASP A 32 -8.89 -3.15 2.79
CA ASP A 32 -10.23 -2.64 2.46
C ASP A 32 -10.60 -1.40 3.27
N ARG A 33 -10.28 -1.39 4.57
CA ARG A 33 -10.47 -0.20 5.40
C ARG A 33 -9.57 0.96 4.96
N PHE A 34 -8.33 0.69 4.59
CA PHE A 34 -7.41 1.73 4.15
C PHE A 34 -7.85 2.37 2.84
N THR A 35 -8.20 1.56 1.85
CA THR A 35 -8.67 2.02 0.53
C THR A 35 -10.04 2.69 0.57
N TYR A 36 -10.84 2.45 1.63
CA TYR A 36 -12.07 3.20 1.89
C TYR A 36 -11.82 4.62 2.44
N ASN A 37 -10.78 4.80 3.26
CA ASN A 37 -10.55 6.07 3.97
C ASN A 37 -9.47 6.95 3.35
N TYR A 38 -8.60 6.38 2.51
CA TYR A 38 -7.45 7.04 1.92
C TYR A 38 -7.39 6.77 0.43
N ASP A 39 -6.88 7.75 -0.32
CA ASP A 39 -6.63 7.62 -1.74
C ASP A 39 -5.31 6.87 -2.03
N ASP A 40 -5.22 6.33 -3.25
CA ASP A 40 -4.07 5.52 -3.68
C ASP A 40 -2.70 6.23 -3.47
N PRO A 41 -2.54 7.55 -3.75
CA PRO A 41 -1.28 8.26 -3.49
C PRO A 41 -0.89 8.28 -2.00
N ALA A 42 -1.85 8.56 -1.11
CA ALA A 42 -1.57 8.56 0.33
C ALA A 42 -1.20 7.16 0.82
N LEU A 43 -1.89 6.12 0.34
CA LEU A 43 -1.58 4.74 0.70
C LEU A 43 -0.20 4.30 0.21
N LEU A 44 0.17 4.61 -1.03
CA LEU A 44 1.52 4.31 -1.53
C LEU A 44 2.59 4.97 -0.68
N TRP A 45 2.40 6.25 -0.36
CA TRP A 45 3.35 6.99 0.46
C TRP A 45 3.47 6.40 1.87
N MET A 46 2.34 6.07 2.50
CA MET A 46 2.29 5.47 3.84
C MET A 46 2.95 4.08 3.86
N PHE A 47 2.63 3.21 2.92
CA PHE A 47 3.22 1.86 2.89
C PHE A 47 4.71 1.91 2.54
N HIS A 48 5.12 2.77 1.60
CA HIS A 48 6.55 2.96 1.32
C HIS A 48 7.31 3.44 2.56
N ALA A 49 6.75 4.39 3.30
CA ALA A 49 7.33 4.85 4.55
C ALA A 49 7.48 3.69 5.58
N GLY A 50 6.48 2.82 5.68
CA GLY A 50 6.54 1.62 6.54
C GLY A 50 7.59 0.60 6.12
N THR A 51 8.00 0.55 4.84
CA THR A 51 9.10 -0.33 4.40
C THR A 51 10.48 0.13 4.87
N SER A 52 10.64 1.39 5.28
CA SER A 52 11.92 1.90 5.81
C SER A 52 12.17 1.53 7.27
N ASN A 53 11.19 0.97 7.97
CA ASN A 53 11.29 0.56 9.36
C ASN A 53 11.27 -0.98 9.46
N PRO A 54 12.35 -1.64 9.94
CA PRO A 54 12.45 -3.10 9.99
C PRO A 54 11.30 -3.79 10.73
N SER A 55 10.72 -3.15 11.75
CA SER A 55 9.61 -3.76 12.51
C SER A 55 8.30 -3.79 11.73
N THR A 56 8.12 -2.87 10.78
CA THR A 56 6.89 -2.75 9.97
C THR A 56 7.09 -3.15 8.52
N GLU A 57 8.31 -3.48 8.10
CA GLU A 57 8.70 -3.74 6.71
C GLU A 57 7.88 -4.87 6.08
N GLU A 58 7.75 -6.00 6.79
CA GLU A 58 7.00 -7.16 6.29
C GLU A 58 5.52 -6.81 6.10
N LEU A 59 4.93 -6.12 7.08
CA LEU A 59 3.52 -5.72 7.01
C LEU A 59 3.29 -4.70 5.90
N ALA A 60 4.16 -3.70 5.77
CA ALA A 60 4.09 -2.69 4.72
C ALA A 60 4.21 -3.31 3.33
N THR A 61 5.12 -4.27 3.15
CA THR A 61 5.28 -5.02 1.90
C THR A 61 4.05 -5.88 1.58
N ASN A 62 3.46 -6.50 2.59
CA ASN A 62 2.20 -7.23 2.47
C ASN A 62 1.04 -6.30 2.06
N LEU A 63 0.96 -5.09 2.65
CA LEU A 63 -0.05 -4.09 2.32
C LEU A 63 0.10 -3.52 0.91
N GLN A 64 1.33 -3.30 0.43
CA GLN A 64 1.59 -2.95 -0.98
C GLN A 64 1.09 -4.06 -1.92
N SER A 65 1.36 -5.32 -1.59
CA SER A 65 0.92 -6.46 -2.40
C SER A 65 -0.60 -6.58 -2.41
N ALA A 66 -1.25 -6.37 -1.26
CA ALA A 66 -2.70 -6.36 -1.15
C ALA A 66 -3.34 -5.20 -1.94
N LEU A 67 -2.70 -4.03 -1.97
CA LEU A 67 -3.15 -2.89 -2.77
C LEU A 67 -3.13 -3.22 -4.28
N ILE A 68 -2.06 -3.88 -4.75
CA ILE A 68 -1.96 -4.36 -6.13
C ILE A 68 -3.07 -5.37 -6.45
N THR A 69 -3.30 -6.36 -5.57
CA THR A 69 -4.40 -7.32 -5.74
C THR A 69 -5.75 -6.61 -5.83
N LYS A 70 -5.97 -5.57 -5.03
CA LYS A 70 -7.20 -4.78 -5.08
C LYS A 70 -7.34 -4.05 -6.41
N TRP A 71 -6.29 -3.40 -6.90
CA TRP A 71 -6.33 -2.74 -8.21
C TRP A 71 -6.66 -3.71 -9.35
N ILE A 72 -6.16 -4.96 -9.28
CA ILE A 72 -6.50 -6.02 -10.25
C ILE A 72 -8.00 -6.36 -10.15
N ALA A 73 -8.51 -6.57 -8.94
CA ALA A 73 -9.93 -6.89 -8.72
C ALA A 73 -10.86 -5.76 -9.19
N GLU A 74 -10.45 -4.52 -8.98
CA GLU A 74 -11.17 -3.31 -9.42
C GLU A 74 -10.95 -2.98 -10.91
N LYS A 75 -10.08 -3.72 -11.62
CA LYS A 75 -9.73 -3.50 -13.02
C LYS A 75 -9.30 -2.06 -13.31
N LYS A 76 -8.49 -1.49 -12.43
CA LYS A 76 -7.99 -0.12 -12.57
C LYS A 76 -7.19 0.04 -13.86
N ASP A 77 -7.39 1.14 -14.57
CA ASP A 77 -6.59 1.43 -15.75
C ASP A 77 -5.14 1.80 -15.35
N PRO A 78 -4.11 1.13 -15.89
CA PRO A 78 -2.71 1.44 -15.56
C PRO A 78 -2.30 2.87 -15.90
N THR A 79 -2.88 3.46 -16.95
CA THR A 79 -2.57 4.83 -17.39
C THR A 79 -3.15 5.84 -16.41
N ASP A 80 -4.40 5.65 -15.97
CA ASP A 80 -5.04 6.46 -14.94
C ASP A 80 -4.28 6.39 -13.61
N LEU A 81 -3.91 5.18 -13.18
CA LEU A 81 -3.10 5.00 -11.98
C LEU A 81 -1.75 5.72 -12.08
N LYS A 82 -1.07 5.64 -13.23
CA LYS A 82 0.21 6.35 -13.43
C LYS A 82 0.04 7.87 -13.32
N LEU A 83 -1.02 8.43 -13.91
CA LEU A 83 -1.32 9.86 -13.80
C LEU A 83 -1.61 10.27 -12.35
N LYS A 84 -2.41 9.47 -11.64
CA LYS A 84 -2.81 9.73 -10.25
C LYS A 84 -1.64 9.63 -9.27
N LEU A 85 -0.71 8.71 -9.51
CA LEU A 85 0.40 8.40 -8.61
C LEU A 85 1.69 9.16 -8.93
N ASN A 86 1.74 9.97 -9.99
CA ASN A 86 2.92 10.68 -10.50
C ASN A 86 3.73 11.48 -9.44
N CYS A 87 3.09 11.88 -8.34
CA CYS A 87 3.73 12.63 -7.26
C CYS A 87 4.36 11.77 -6.14
N VAL A 88 4.31 10.43 -6.24
CA VAL A 88 4.87 9.52 -5.25
C VAL A 88 6.16 8.88 -5.79
N PRO A 89 7.31 8.95 -5.09
CA PRO A 89 8.59 8.43 -5.59
C PRO A 89 8.58 6.93 -5.98
N THR A 90 7.70 6.14 -5.39
CA THR A 90 7.53 4.69 -5.63
C THR A 90 6.43 4.35 -6.62
N SER A 91 5.83 5.33 -7.29
CA SER A 91 4.76 5.10 -8.24
C SER A 91 5.17 4.16 -9.36
N ASP A 92 6.34 4.39 -9.96
CA ASP A 92 6.79 3.63 -11.13
C ASP A 92 7.02 2.15 -10.79
N GLU A 93 7.71 1.87 -9.68
CA GLU A 93 7.90 0.49 -9.18
C GLU A 93 6.55 -0.21 -8.92
N MET A 94 5.61 0.47 -8.27
CA MET A 94 4.30 -0.09 -7.96
C MET A 94 3.47 -0.35 -9.22
N ILE A 95 3.53 0.54 -10.22
CA ILE A 95 2.86 0.36 -11.52
C ILE A 95 3.49 -0.80 -12.28
N GLU A 96 4.82 -0.94 -12.29
CA GLU A 96 5.50 -2.08 -12.92
C GLU A 96 5.08 -3.41 -12.30
N ARG A 97 5.05 -3.48 -10.95
CA ARG A 97 4.57 -4.66 -10.23
C ARG A 97 3.12 -4.98 -10.57
N TYR A 98 2.26 -3.96 -10.67
CA TYR A 98 0.86 -4.11 -11.06
C TYR A 98 0.71 -4.66 -12.48
N VAL A 99 1.38 -4.07 -13.48
CA VAL A 99 1.32 -4.51 -14.88
C VAL A 99 1.83 -5.96 -15.02
N LYS A 100 2.91 -6.31 -14.32
CA LYS A 100 3.44 -7.67 -14.29
C LYS A 100 2.48 -8.67 -13.63
N ALA A 101 1.75 -8.26 -12.60
CA ALA A 101 0.75 -9.11 -11.95
C ALA A 101 -0.50 -9.29 -12.82
N LEU A 102 -0.94 -8.24 -13.52
CA LEU A 102 -2.02 -8.31 -14.49
C LEU A 102 -1.73 -9.32 -15.62
N SER A 103 -0.54 -9.25 -16.24
CA SER A 103 -0.18 -10.15 -17.34
C SER A 103 -0.15 -11.62 -16.91
N LYS A 104 0.26 -11.91 -15.67
CA LYS A 104 0.26 -13.26 -15.09
C LYS A 104 -1.13 -13.80 -14.79
N ASN A 105 -2.09 -12.93 -14.46
CA ASN A 105 -3.46 -13.34 -14.10
C ASN A 105 -4.37 -13.54 -15.33
N THR A 106 -3.85 -13.26 -16.53
CA THR A 106 -4.59 -13.36 -17.81
C THR A 106 -4.17 -14.58 -18.65
N ASN A 107 -3.19 -15.37 -18.17
CA ASN A 107 -2.71 -16.64 -18.75
C ASN A 107 -3.15 -17.82 -17.90
#